data_AF-A0A914R9U5-F1
#
_entry.id   AF-A0A914R9U5-F1
#
_cell.length_a   1.000
_cell.length_b   1.000
_cell.length_c   1.000
_cell.angle_alpha   90.00
_cell.angle_beta   90.00
_cell.angle_gamma   90.00
#
_symmetry.space_group_name_H-M   'P 1'
#
loop_
_entity.id
_entity.type
_entity.pdbx_description
1 polymer ?
#
loop_
_entity_poly.entity_id
_entity_poly.type
_entity_poly.pdbx_seq_one_letter_code
_entity_poly.pdbx_strand_id
1 'polypeptide(L)' 'MPLKRAMRFLENVKEKKEIVPFRKFNHCVGRKAQAKAWGHTQGRWPKKSAEFLLQLLRSV' A
#
# COMPACT_ATOMS: atom_id res chain seq x y z
N MET A 1 -4.25 -12.12 -3.82
CA MET A 1 -5.24 -11.26 -3.15
C MET A 1 -6.44 -11.10 -4.08
N PRO A 2 -7.69 -11.38 -3.64
CA PRO A 2 -8.89 -11.18 -4.48
C PRO A 2 -9.18 -9.70 -4.78
N LEU A 3 -9.88 -9.39 -5.88
CA LEU A 3 -10.15 -8.01 -6.34
C LEU A 3 -10.81 -7.14 -5.25
N LYS A 4 -11.87 -7.63 -4.60
CA LYS A 4 -12.56 -6.91 -3.51
C LYS A 4 -11.61 -6.57 -2.35
N ARG A 5 -10.68 -7.49 -2.02
CA ARG A 5 -9.68 -7.26 -0.97
C ARG A 5 -8.63 -6.25 -1.41
N ALA A 6 -8.24 -6.24 -2.69
CA ALA A 6 -7.29 -5.28 -3.25
C ALA A 6 -7.85 -3.86 -3.27
N MET A 7 -9.11 -3.67 -3.67
CA MET A 7 -9.78 -2.36 -3.59
C MET A 7 -9.81 -1.85 -2.14
N ARG A 8 -10.25 -2.70 -1.19
CA ARG A 8 -10.25 -2.34 0.24
C ARG A 8 -8.85 -2.05 0.78
N PHE A 9 -7.83 -2.79 0.33
CA PHE A 9 -6.45 -2.53 0.70
C PHE A 9 -6.01 -1.13 0.27
N LEU A 10 -6.27 -0.76 -0.99
CA LEU A 10 -5.87 0.55 -1.51
C LEU A 10 -6.62 1.71 -0.83
N GLU A 11 -7.89 1.52 -0.47
CA GLU A 11 -8.65 2.47 0.35
C GLU A 11 -8.03 2.60 1.76
N ASN A 12 -7.72 1.48 2.42
CA ASN A 12 -7.04 1.46 3.72
C ASN A 12 -5.66 2.11 3.66
N VAL A 13 -4.93 2.01 2.54
CA VAL A 13 -3.64 2.69 2.33
C VAL A 13 -3.82 4.21 2.29
N LYS A 14 -4.88 4.72 1.65
CA LYS A 14 -5.20 6.17 1.66
C LYS A 14 -5.49 6.67 3.07
N GLU A 15 -6.20 5.86 3.86
CA GLU A 15 -6.54 6.15 5.27
C GLU A 15 -5.40 5.85 6.26
N LYS A 16 -4.25 5.35 5.77
CA LYS A 16 -3.09 4.93 6.57
C LYS A 16 -3.36 3.82 7.59
N LYS A 17 -4.42 3.04 7.37
CA LYS A 17 -4.78 1.86 8.17
C LYS A 17 -3.92 0.65 7.81
N GLU A 18 -3.63 0.48 6.52
CA GLU A 18 -2.71 -0.55 6.00
C GLU A 18 -1.55 0.11 5.26
N ILE A 19 -0.39 -0.57 5.19
CA ILE A 19 0.84 -0.01 4.62
C ILE A 19 1.30 -0.78 3.38
N VAL A 20 1.93 -0.09 2.44
CA VAL A 20 2.61 -0.72 1.30
C VAL A 20 4.09 -0.93 1.66
N PRO A 21 4.61 -2.18 1.66
CA PRO A 21 6.03 -2.43 1.88
C PRO A 21 6.86 -2.00 0.66
N PHE A 22 7.92 -1.23 0.89
CA PHE A 22 8.82 -0.77 -0.19
C PHE A 22 10.02 -1.72 -0.25
N ARG A 23 10.12 -2.53 -1.31
CA ARG A 23 11.14 -3.61 -1.43
C ARG A 23 12.39 -3.22 -2.21
N LYS A 24 12.23 -2.55 -3.36
CA LYS A 24 13.33 -2.20 -4.27
C LYS A 24 13.81 -0.76 -4.12
N PHE A 25 12.88 0.19 -4.17
CA PHE A 25 13.19 1.63 -4.11
C PHE A 25 12.99 2.17 -2.67
N ASN A 26 13.82 1.73 -1.73
CA ASN A 26 13.64 1.95 -0.28
C ASN A 26 14.84 2.59 0.45
N HIS A 27 15.88 3.04 -0.27
CA HIS A 27 17.17 3.47 0.29
C HIS A 27 17.09 4.47 1.46
N CYS A 28 16.15 5.43 1.43
CA CYS A 28 15.94 6.42 2.50
C CYS A 28 14.52 6.38 3.09
N VAL A 29 13.87 5.21 3.07
CA VAL A 29 12.52 5.06 3.60
C VAL A 29 12.56 4.72 5.09
N GLY A 30 11.90 5.52 5.92
CA GLY A 30 11.78 5.25 7.35
C GLY A 30 11.06 3.93 7.65
N ARG A 31 11.40 3.32 8.79
CA ARG A 31 10.77 2.08 9.26
C ARG A 31 9.40 2.36 9.89
N LYS A 32 8.46 1.43 9.75
CA LYS A 32 7.09 1.53 10.31
C LYS A 32 6.63 0.18 10.84
N ALA A 33 6.03 0.15 12.03
CA ALA A 33 5.58 -1.09 12.67
C ALA A 33 4.55 -1.88 11.83
N GLN A 34 3.67 -1.18 11.10
CA GLN A 34 2.68 -1.80 10.22
C GLN A 34 3.32 -2.66 9.11
N ALA A 35 4.58 -2.39 8.71
CA ALA A 35 5.24 -3.15 7.66
C ALA A 35 5.52 -4.61 8.07
N LYS A 36 5.49 -4.90 9.39
CA LYS A 36 5.65 -6.26 9.94
C LYS A 36 4.58 -7.23 9.43
N ALA A 37 3.37 -6.74 9.14
CA ALA A 37 2.30 -7.54 8.53
C ALA A 37 2.71 -8.15 7.17
N TRP A 38 3.71 -7.55 6.51
CA TRP A 38 4.24 -7.98 5.22
C TRP A 38 5.65 -8.58 5.32
N GLY A 39 6.11 -8.90 6.53
CA GLY A 39 7.48 -9.40 6.77
C GLY A 39 8.57 -8.39 6.41
N HIS A 40 8.25 -7.09 6.43
CA HIS A 40 9.17 -6.02 6.04
C HIS A 40 9.32 -4.98 7.15
N THR A 41 10.37 -4.17 7.10
CA THR A 41 10.62 -3.12 8.10
C THR A 41 10.27 -1.73 7.58
N GLN A 42 10.43 -1.50 6.28
CA GLN A 42 10.19 -0.22 5.60
C GLN A 42 8.91 -0.26 4.76
N GLY A 43 8.12 0.81 4.81
CA GLY A 43 6.90 0.96 4.03
C GLY A 43 6.33 2.37 4.12
N ARG A 44 5.42 2.72 3.20
CA ARG A 44 4.75 4.03 3.12
C ARG A 44 3.30 3.88 2.64
N TRP A 45 2.61 5.02 2.61
CA TRP A 45 1.23 5.16 2.11
C TRP A 45 1.21 6.04 0.85
N PRO A 46 1.55 5.49 -0.33
CA PRO A 46 1.61 6.26 -1.57
C PRO A 46 0.20 6.60 -2.07
N LYS A 47 -0.36 7.73 -1.59
CA LYS A 47 -1.74 8.15 -1.89
C LYS A 47 -2.01 8.28 -3.40
N LYS A 48 -1.14 8.97 -4.14
CA LYS A 48 -1.29 9.20 -5.58
C LYS A 48 -1.34 7.90 -6.39
N SER A 49 -0.41 6.98 -6.11
CA SER A 49 -0.37 5.68 -6.78
C SER A 49 -1.58 4.81 -6.42
N ALA A 50 -2.01 4.82 -5.15
CA ALA A 50 -3.20 4.08 -4.72
C ALA A 50 -4.48 4.59 -5.40
N GLU A 51 -4.62 5.90 -5.57
CA GLU A 51 -5.75 6.51 -6.28
C GLU A 51 -5.78 6.13 -7.77
N PHE A 52 -4.64 6.20 -8.46
CA PHE A 52 -4.54 5.81 -9.85
C PHE A 52 -4.90 4.33 -10.07
N LEU A 53 -4.38 3.44 -9.20
CA LEU A 53 -4.70 2.01 -9.26
C LEU A 53 -6.16 1.73 -8.94
N LEU A 54 -6.76 2.44 -7.97
CA LEU A 54 -8.20 2.31 -7.68
C LEU A 54 -9.06 2.70 -8.88
N GLN A 55 -8.68 3.73 -9.64
CA GLN A 55 -9.40 4.13 -10.85
C GLN A 55 -9.34 3.02 -11.92
N LEU A 56 -8.17 2.43 -12.14
CA LEU A 56 -7.99 1.34 -13.10
C LEU A 56 -8.73 0.06 -12.69
N LEU A 57 -8.74 -0.26 -11.39
CA LEU A 57 -9.43 -1.45 -10.87
C LEU A 57 -10.95 -1.30 -10.81
N ARG A 58 -11.48 -0.06 -10.90
CA ARG A 58 -12.92 0.20 -11.03
C ARG A 58 -13.43 0.07 -12.46
N SER A 59 -12.53 0.10 -13.45
CA SER A 59 -12.87 -0.09 -14.87
C SER A 59 -12.75 -1.53 -15.36
N VAL A 60 -12.45 -2.47 -14.47
CA VAL A 60 -12.36 -3.93 -14.72
C VAL A 60 -13.44 -4.64 -13.93
#